data_AF-A0A8F1WIY0-F1
#
_entry.id   AF-A0A8F1WIY0-F1
#
_cell.length_a   1.000
_cell.length_b   1.000
_cell.length_c   1.000
_cell.angle_alpha   90.00
_cell.angle_beta   90.00
_cell.angle_gamma   90.00
#
_symmetry.space_group_name_H-M   'P 1'
#
loop_
_entity.id
_entity.type
_entity.pdbx_description
1 polymer ?
#
loop_
_entity_poly.entity_id
_entity_poly.type
_entity_poly.pdbx_seq_one_letter_code
_entity_poly.pdbx_strand_id
1 'polypeptide(L)' 'MIDTAIDVNPDVERIHEMLAALSVERIKEASDFIAFLAEKERKHQAFVEETLAAEAEPDYVICNSAEELMEAIFNADDD' A
#
# COMPACT_ATOMS: atom_id res chain seq x y z
N MET A 1 22.60 34.23 -11.75
CA MET A 1 21.89 33.12 -12.40
C MET A 1 22.17 31.91 -11.53
N ILE A 2 21.16 31.34 -10.89
CA ILE A 2 21.33 30.15 -10.05
C ILE A 2 21.21 28.97 -11.02
N ASP A 3 22.35 28.42 -11.42
CA ASP A 3 22.40 27.13 -12.10
C ASP A 3 22.02 26.06 -11.08
N THR A 4 20.73 25.77 -10.98
CA THR A 4 20.27 24.51 -10.41
C THR A 4 20.63 23.42 -11.41
N ALA A 5 21.79 22.80 -11.21
CA ALA A 5 22.13 21.53 -11.83
C ALA A 5 21.00 20.56 -11.47
N ILE A 6 20.15 20.26 -12.46
CA ILE A 6 19.18 19.17 -12.36
C ILE A 6 20.04 17.92 -12.20
N ASP A 7 19.98 17.28 -11.05
CA ASP A 7 20.60 15.97 -10.84
C ASP A 7 19.91 15.00 -11.77
N VAL A 8 20.53 14.77 -12.93
CA VAL A 8 19.89 14.00 -13.99
C VAL A 8 20.07 12.54 -13.63
N ASN A 9 19.01 11.95 -13.08
CA ASN A 9 18.99 10.52 -12.84
C ASN A 9 19.03 9.81 -14.20
N PRO A 10 20.08 9.04 -14.51
CA PRO A 10 20.27 8.43 -15.83
C PRO A 10 19.15 7.44 -16.17
N ASP A 11 18.48 6.86 -15.17
CA ASP A 11 17.33 6.00 -15.40
C ASP A 11 16.10 6.79 -15.87
N VAL A 12 15.94 8.02 -15.39
CA VAL A 12 14.83 8.92 -15.78
C VAL A 12 15.02 9.41 -17.22
N GLU A 13 16.24 9.78 -17.60
CA GLU A 13 16.56 10.11 -19.00
C GLU A 13 16.27 8.95 -19.94
N ARG A 14 16.74 7.74 -19.58
CA ARG A 14 16.50 6.54 -20.37
C ARG A 14 15.01 6.27 -20.54
N ILE A 15 14.20 6.45 -19.49
CA ILE A 15 12.75 6.30 -19.56
C ILE A 15 12.14 7.34 -20.51
N HIS A 16 12.58 8.60 -20.46
CA HIS A 16 12.09 9.63 -21.37
C HIS A 16 12.37 9.31 -22.84
N GLU A 17 13.59 8.85 -23.15
CA GLU A 17 13.96 8.43 -24.51
C GLU A 17 13.13 7.24 -24.98
N MET A 18 12.94 6.24 -24.12
CA MET A 18 12.11 5.08 -24.44
C MET A 18 10.65 5.48 -24.68
N LEU A 19 10.07 6.33 -23.83
CA LEU A 19 8.70 6.81 -23.98
C LEU A 19 8.48 7.57 -25.29
N ALA A 20 9.47 8.36 -25.73
CA ALA A 20 9.40 9.10 -27.00
C ALA A 20 9.38 8.18 -28.24
N ALA A 21 9.93 6.97 -28.12
CA ALA A 21 9.94 5.97 -29.19
C ALA A 21 8.69 5.07 -29.22
N LEU A 22 7.83 5.15 -28.20
CA LEU A 22 6.64 4.30 -28.09
C LEU A 22 5.44 4.88 -28.83
N SER A 23 4.56 3.99 -29.29
CA SER A 23 3.25 4.40 -29.79
C SER A 23 2.36 4.91 -28.65
N VAL A 24 1.36 5.72 -28.99
CA VAL A 24 0.36 6.23 -28.03
C VAL A 24 -0.32 5.10 -27.25
N GLU A 25 -0.59 3.97 -27.90
CA GLU A 25 -1.17 2.79 -27.27
C GLU A 25 -0.24 2.19 -26.19
N ARG A 26 1.06 2.07 -26.49
CA ARG A 26 2.04 1.57 -25.53
C ARG A 26 2.29 2.54 -24.38
N ILE A 27 2.25 3.85 -24.64
CA ILE A 27 2.31 4.88 -23.59
C ILE A 27 1.10 4.74 -22.65
N LYS A 28 -0.09 4.54 -23.22
CA LYS A 28 -1.31 4.31 -22.44
C LYS A 28 -1.21 3.06 -21.57
N GLU A 29 -0.75 1.94 -22.13
CA GLU A 29 -0.55 0.71 -21.37
C GLU A 29 0.46 0.88 -20.23
N ALA A 30 1.58 1.57 -20.48
CA ALA A 30 2.56 1.87 -19.44
C ALA A 30 1.96 2.73 -18.33
N SER A 31 1.18 3.76 -18.69
CA SER A 31 0.47 4.61 -17.72
C SER A 31 -0.53 3.81 -16.89
N ASP A 32 -1.34 2.95 -17.53
CA ASP A 32 -2.34 2.13 -16.85
C ASP A 32 -1.65 1.13 -15.89
N PHE A 33 -0.51 0.55 -16.29
CA PHE A 33 0.28 -0.34 -15.44
C PHE A 33 0.92 0.39 -14.25
N ILE A 34 1.46 1.59 -14.46
CA ILE A 34 2.00 2.43 -13.37
C ILE A 34 0.89 2.77 -12.36
N ALA A 35 -0.30 3.14 -12.84
CA ALA A 35 -1.44 3.43 -11.98
C ALA A 35 -1.86 2.21 -11.15
N PHE A 36 -1.87 1.03 -11.77
CA PHE A 36 -2.11 -0.24 -11.08
C PHE A 36 -1.10 -0.51 -9.97
N LEU A 37 0.20 -0.32 -10.25
CA LEU A 37 1.25 -0.52 -9.25
C LEU A 37 1.11 0.46 -8.07
N ALA A 38 0.85 1.74 -8.35
CA ALA A 38 0.65 2.75 -7.31
C ALA A 38 -0.56 2.44 -6.41
N GLU A 39 -1.64 1.92 -6.99
CA GLU A 39 -2.81 1.46 -6.24
C GLU A 39 -2.51 0.24 -5.37
N LYS A 40 -1.72 -0.71 -5.88
CA LYS A 40 -1.30 -1.89 -5.12
C LYS A 40 -0.42 -1.52 -3.94
N GLU A 41 0.52 -0.61 -4.13
CA GLU A 41 1.39 -0.12 -3.06
C GLU A 41 0.58 0.58 -1.96
N ARG A 42 -0.35 1.47 -2.32
CA ARG A 42 -1.24 2.13 -1.33
C ARG A 42 -2.03 1.12 -0.50
N LYS A 43 -2.58 0.09 -1.14
CA LYS A 43 -3.31 -0.97 -0.45
C LYS A 43 -2.41 -1.80 0.46
N HIS A 44 -1.20 -2.11 0.01
CA HIS A 44 -0.24 -2.82 0.81
C HIS A 44 0.15 -2.03 2.07
N GLN A 45 0.43 -0.73 1.92
CA GLN A 45 0.73 0.15 3.04
C GLN A 45 -0.41 0.19 4.06
N ALA A 46 -1.64 0.40 3.60
CA ALA A 46 -2.81 0.40 4.48
C ALA A 46 -2.97 -0.93 5.23
N PHE A 47 -2.79 -2.06 4.54
CA PHE A 47 -2.83 -3.38 5.17
C PHE A 47 -1.73 -3.58 6.22
N VAL A 48 -0.50 -3.12 5.93
CA VAL A 48 0.62 -3.21 6.88
C VAL A 48 0.35 -2.33 8.10
N GLU A 49 -0.14 -1.11 7.91
CA GLU A 49 -0.51 -0.20 8.99
C GLU A 49 -1.62 -0.80 9.88
N GLU A 50 -2.68 -1.34 9.27
CA GLU A 50 -3.77 -2.01 9.99
C GLU A 50 -3.28 -3.24 10.77
N THR A 51 -2.43 -4.07 10.14
CA THR A 51 -1.86 -5.26 10.79
C THR A 51 -0.98 -4.87 11.98
N LEU A 52 -0.11 -3.87 11.82
CA LEU A 52 0.73 -3.38 12.92
C LEU A 52 -0.10 -2.74 14.04
N ALA A 53 -1.19 -2.03 13.70
CA ALA A 53 -2.11 -1.48 14.69
C ALA A 53 -2.81 -2.59 15.49
N ALA A 54 -3.30 -3.63 14.82
CA ALA A 54 -3.91 -4.81 15.46
C ALA A 54 -2.92 -5.60 16.32
N GLU A 55 -1.63 -5.64 15.95
CA GLU A 55 -0.58 -6.23 16.80
C GLU A 55 -0.24 -5.36 18.02
N ALA A 56 -0.30 -4.04 17.89
CA ALA A 56 0.04 -3.08 18.96
C ALA A 56 -1.08 -2.96 20.01
N GLU A 57 -2.33 -3.01 19.58
CA GLU A 57 -3.52 -3.04 20.44
C GLU A 57 -4.33 -4.30 20.14
N PRO A 58 -3.84 -5.47 20.58
CA PRO A 58 -4.51 -6.71 20.27
C PRO A 58 -5.79 -6.79 21.10
N ASP A 59 -6.92 -6.76 20.41
CA ASP A 59 -8.23 -6.91 21.02
C ASP A 59 -8.47 -8.39 21.36
N TYR A 60 -7.84 -8.84 22.46
CA TYR A 60 -8.03 -10.18 23.00
C TYR A 60 -8.66 -10.12 24.39
N VAL A 61 -9.56 -11.08 24.63
CA VAL A 61 -10.07 -11.37 25.97
C VAL A 61 -9.35 -12.62 26.48
N ILE A 62 -8.67 -12.51 27.63
CA ILE A 62 -8.10 -13.68 28.30
C ILE A 62 -9.20 -14.32 29.14
N CYS A 63 -9.55 -15.55 28.78
CA CYS A 63 -10.51 -16.36 29.53
C CYS A 63 -9.76 -17.47 30.26
N ASN A 64 -10.04 -17.65 31.55
CA ASN A 64 -9.43 -18.69 32.38
C ASN A 64 -10.28 -19.96 32.42
N SER A 65 -11.48 -19.93 31.83
CA SER A 65 -12.39 -21.07 31.75
C SER A 65 -13.20 -21.06 30.46
N ALA A 66 -13.79 -22.21 30.12
CA ALA A 66 -14.67 -22.33 28.97
C ALA A 66 -15.98 -21.54 29.14
N GLU A 67 -16.47 -21.36 30.37
CA GLU A 67 -17.66 -20.57 30.68
C GLU A 67 -17.39 -19.07 30.45
N GLU A 68 -16.26 -18.55 30.92
CA GLU A 68 -15.84 -17.16 30.65
C GLU A 68 -15.68 -16.89 29.15
N LEU A 69 -15.14 -17.85 28.39
CA LEU A 69 -15.06 -17.73 26.94
C LEU A 69 -16.43 -17.68 26.27
N MET A 70 -17.36 -18.54 26.68
CA MET A 70 -18.71 -18.53 26.11
C MET A 70 -19.44 -17.23 26.44
N GLU A 71 -19.34 -16.74 27.68
CA GLU A 71 -19.94 -15.46 28.07
C GLU A 71 -19.36 -14.27 27.30
N ALA A 72 -18.05 -14.26 27.06
CA ALA A 72 -17.40 -13.23 26.25
C ALA A 72 -17.91 -13.23 24.80
N ILE A 73 -18.14 -14.41 24.20
CA ILE A 73 -18.68 -14.52 22.84
C ILE A 73 -20.15 -14.11 22.78
N PHE A 74 -20.97 -14.51 23.77
CA PHE A 74 -22.41 -14.20 23.77
C PHE A 74 -22.73 -12.74 24.09
N ASN A 75 -21.84 -12.05 24.80
CA ASN A 75 -21.99 -10.65 25.18
C ASN A 75 -21.08 -9.71 24.39
N ALA A 76 -20.35 -10.20 23.39
CA ALA A 76 -19.64 -9.33 22.46
C ALA A 76 -20.69 -8.48 21.72
N ASP A 77 -20.63 -7.16 21.86
CA ASP A 77 -21.45 -6.26 21.07
C ASP A 77 -21.00 -6.36 19.61
N ASP A 78 -21.92 -6.75 18.72
CA ASP A 78 -21.73 -6.71 17.26
C ASP A 78 -21.70 -5.22 16.84
N ASP A 79 -20.51 -4.63 16.74
CA ASP A 79 -20.28 -3.33 16.08
C ASP A 79 -20.35 -3.46 14.54
#